data_AF-A0A4Y2LWS1-F1
#
_entry.id   AF-A0A4Y2LWS1-F1
#
_cell.length_a   1.000
_cell.length_b   1.000
_cell.length_c   1.000
_cell.angle_alpha   90.00
_cell.angle_beta   90.00
_cell.angle_gamma   90.00
#
_symmetry.space_group_name_H-M   'P 1'
#
loop_
_entity.id
_entity.type
_entity.pdbx_description
1 polymer ?
#
loop_
_entity_poly.entity_id
_entity_poly.type
_entity_poly.pdbx_seq_one_letter_code
_entity_poly.pdbx_strand_id
1 'polypeptide(L)'
;MPLRRRRSHYQQLNEFERGRVVGLREGGFSFRDIAERLGRNVSTAHDCWQQWSREGTASRRPGSGRPRGTTKREDRHVRRMVVAHRTASAAEIRVAVTPQ
;
A
#
# COMPACT_ATOMS: atom_id res chain seq x y z
N MET A 1 25.40 7.33 -14.92
CA MET A 1 24.49 6.28 -15.45
C MET A 1 23.20 6.29 -14.63
N PRO A 2 22.03 6.61 -15.19
CA PRO A 2 20.80 6.55 -14.41
C PRO A 2 20.43 5.07 -14.18
N LEU A 3 20.25 4.69 -12.92
CA LEU A 3 19.74 3.36 -12.57
C LEU A 3 18.30 3.26 -13.08
N ARG A 4 18.12 2.67 -14.27
CA ARG A 4 16.81 2.29 -14.78
C ARG A 4 16.27 1.21 -13.84
N ARG A 5 15.53 1.62 -12.81
CA ARG A 5 14.83 0.69 -11.91
C ARG A 5 13.90 -0.15 -12.79
N ARG A 6 14.30 -1.40 -13.08
CA ARG A 6 13.40 -2.37 -13.70
C ARG A 6 12.14 -2.37 -12.85
N ARG A 7 11.01 -1.96 -13.44
CA ARG A 7 9.71 -2.14 -12.80
C ARG A 7 9.54 -3.65 -12.68
N SER A 8 9.83 -4.19 -11.50
CA SER A 8 9.33 -5.50 -11.12
C SER A 8 7.82 -5.46 -11.36
N HIS A 9 7.33 -6.38 -12.19
CA HIS A 9 5.90 -6.57 -12.38
C HIS A 9 5.36 -7.16 -11.07
N TYR A 10 5.07 -6.27 -10.10
CA TYR A 10 4.52 -6.64 -8.81
C TYR A 10 3.07 -7.09 -9.01
N GLN A 11 2.91 -8.36 -9.34
CA GLN A 11 1.60 -8.98 -9.39
C GLN A 11 1.23 -9.45 -7.99
N GLN A 12 0.19 -8.84 -7.44
CA GLN A 12 -0.34 -9.22 -6.14
C GLN A 12 -0.98 -10.60 -6.22
N LEU A 13 -0.88 -11.37 -5.13
CA LEU A 13 -1.71 -12.57 -4.98
C LEU A 13 -3.17 -12.15 -4.97
N ASN A 14 -3.98 -12.81 -5.78
CA ASN A 14 -5.43 -12.71 -5.65
C ASN A 14 -5.91 -13.46 -4.39
N GLU A 15 -7.16 -13.25 -3.99
CA GLU A 15 -7.70 -13.84 -2.76
C GLU A 15 -7.73 -15.38 -2.82
N PHE A 16 -8.00 -15.95 -3.99
CA PHE A 16 -8.00 -17.39 -4.20
C PHE A 16 -6.60 -18.01 -4.02
N GLU A 17 -5.55 -17.40 -4.59
CA GLU A 17 -4.16 -17.80 -4.43
C GLU A 17 -3.73 -17.73 -2.96
N ARG A 18 -4.18 -16.70 -2.22
CA ARG A 18 -3.91 -16.58 -0.78
C ARG A 18 -4.56 -17.72 0.01
N GLY A 19 -5.81 -18.05 -0.31
CA GLY A 19 -6.48 -19.23 0.23
C GLY A 19 -5.74 -20.53 -0.08
N ARG A 20 -5.22 -20.69 -1.31
CA ARG A 20 -4.39 -21.86 -1.67
C ARG A 20 -3.09 -21.93 -0.89
N VAL A 21 -2.42 -20.80 -0.63
CA VAL A 21 -1.22 -20.78 0.23
C VAL A 21 -1.55 -21.31 1.62
N VAL A 22 -2.64 -20.84 2.22
CA VAL A 22 -3.07 -21.29 3.56
C VAL A 22 -3.40 -22.78 3.56
N GLY A 23 -4.28 -23.23 2.67
CA GLY A 23 -4.70 -24.64 2.65
C GLY A 23 -3.56 -25.61 2.34
N LEU A 24 -2.65 -25.27 1.42
CA LEU A 24 -1.47 -26.10 1.16
C LEU A 24 -0.51 -26.11 2.35
N ARG A 25 -0.38 -25.00 3.06
CA ARG A 25 0.52 -24.93 4.20
C ARG A 25 -0.02 -25.70 5.40
N GLU A 26 -1.33 -25.64 5.65
CA GLU A 26 -2.01 -26.50 6.63
C GLU A 26 -1.90 -27.98 6.26
N GLY A 27 -1.94 -28.30 4.96
CA GLY A 27 -1.69 -29.64 4.42
C GLY A 27 -0.23 -30.13 4.51
N GLY A 28 0.66 -29.38 5.18
CA GLY A 28 2.03 -29.81 5.47
C GLY A 28 3.05 -29.54 4.36
N PHE A 29 2.68 -28.91 3.25
CA PHE A 29 3.61 -28.61 2.17
C PHE A 29 4.64 -27.54 2.57
N SER A 30 5.85 -27.62 1.99
CA SER A 30 6.89 -26.63 2.21
C SER A 30 6.58 -25.35 1.42
N PHE A 31 7.12 -24.20 1.86
CA PHE A 31 6.94 -22.94 1.11
C PHE A 31 7.52 -23.00 -0.30
N ARG A 32 8.55 -23.84 -0.53
CA ARG A 32 9.12 -24.07 -1.86
C ARG A 32 8.11 -24.77 -2.76
N ASP A 33 7.50 -25.86 -2.29
CA ASP A 33 6.49 -26.60 -3.06
C ASP A 33 5.27 -25.73 -3.38
N ILE A 34 4.84 -24.92 -2.39
CA ILE A 34 3.71 -24.00 -2.55
C ILE A 34 4.04 -22.94 -3.61
N ALA A 35 5.22 -22.34 -3.54
CA ALA A 35 5.65 -21.32 -4.48
C ALA A 35 5.76 -21.86 -5.91
N GLU A 36 6.32 -23.06 -6.07
CA GLU A 36 6.43 -23.74 -7.36
C GLU A 36 5.05 -24.04 -7.97
N ARG A 37 4.12 -24.59 -7.18
CA ARG A 37 2.74 -24.88 -7.63
C ARG A 37 1.94 -23.64 -8.02
N LEU A 38 2.23 -22.50 -7.40
CA LEU A 38 1.54 -21.24 -7.66
C LEU A 38 2.27 -20.37 -8.69
N GLY A 39 3.48 -20.73 -9.12
CA GLY A 39 4.32 -19.88 -9.98
C GLY A 39 4.69 -18.55 -9.31
N ARG A 40 4.91 -18.56 -7.99
CA ARG A 40 5.18 -17.38 -7.17
C ARG A 40 6.55 -17.47 -6.50
N ASN A 41 6.99 -16.37 -5.90
CA ASN A 41 8.20 -16.37 -5.08
C ASN A 41 7.91 -17.01 -3.71
N VAL A 42 8.86 -17.79 -3.19
CA VAL A 42 8.86 -18.38 -1.84
C VAL A 42 8.58 -17.32 -0.77
N SER A 43 9.20 -16.14 -0.87
CA SER A 43 8.96 -15.04 0.07
C SER A 43 7.49 -14.59 0.07
N THR A 44 6.83 -14.59 -1.09
CA THR A 44 5.42 -14.21 -1.20
C THR A 44 4.50 -15.23 -0.53
N ALA A 45 4.79 -16.53 -0.65
CA ALA A 45 4.06 -17.58 0.04
C ALA A 45 4.28 -17.50 1.57
N HIS A 46 5.53 -17.27 1.99
CA HIS A 46 5.88 -17.08 3.40
C HIS A 46 5.17 -15.88 4.02
N ASP A 47 5.21 -14.71 3.38
CA ASP A 47 4.57 -13.49 3.87
C ASP A 47 3.05 -13.64 3.96
N CYS A 48 2.45 -14.32 2.99
CA CYS A 48 1.02 -14.62 3.01
C CYS A 48 0.63 -15.52 4.19
N TRP A 49 1.38 -16.60 4.45
CA TRP A 49 1.18 -17.46 5.60
C TRP A 49 1.37 -16.72 6.92
N GLN A 50 2.43 -15.91 7.01
CA GLN A 50 2.74 -15.17 8.21
C GLN A 50 1.66 -14.12 8.55
N GLN A 51 1.07 -13.50 7.53
CA GLN A 51 -0.08 -12.61 7.69
C GLN A 51 -1.30 -13.39 8.21
N TRP A 52 -1.65 -14.50 7.57
CA TRP A 52 -2.77 -15.34 8.00
C TRP A 52 -2.60 -15.85 9.44
N SER A 53 -1.40 -16.33 9.79
CA SER A 53 -1.10 -16.81 11.15
C SER A 53 -1.24 -15.74 12.22
N ARG A 54 -1.06 -14.45 11.89
CA ARG A 54 -1.21 -13.33 12.83
C ARG A 54 -2.65 -12.81 12.93
N GLU A 55 -3.41 -12.88 11.85
CA GLU A 55 -4.68 -12.15 11.70
C GLU A 55 -5.90 -13.07 11.55
N GLY A 56 -5.67 -14.37 11.27
CA GLY A 56 -6.72 -15.34 10.96
C GLY A 56 -7.42 -15.10 9.61
N THR A 57 -6.96 -14.13 8.81
CA THR A 57 -7.59 -13.80 7.53
C THR A 57 -6.65 -13.97 6.35
N ALA A 58 -7.15 -14.65 5.32
CA ALA A 58 -6.48 -14.74 4.03
C ALA A 58 -6.77 -13.50 3.16
N SER A 59 -7.63 -12.59 3.60
CA SER A 59 -7.92 -11.35 2.87
C SER A 59 -6.71 -10.41 2.88
N ARG A 60 -6.63 -9.55 1.87
CA ARG A 60 -5.57 -8.53 1.77
C ARG A 60 -5.96 -7.33 2.62
N ARG A 61 -5.02 -6.81 3.40
CA ARG A 61 -5.18 -5.50 4.04
C ARG A 61 -5.29 -4.39 2.99
N PRO A 62 -6.30 -3.52 3.06
CA PRO A 62 -6.31 -2.31 2.25
C PRO A 62 -5.08 -1.47 2.60
N GLY A 63 -4.48 -0.84 1.60
CA GLY A 63 -3.39 0.10 1.85
C GLY A 63 -3.90 1.28 2.65
N SER A 64 -3.25 1.62 3.75
CA SER A 64 -3.62 2.77 4.59
C SER A 64 -3.46 4.12 3.90
N GLY A 65 -2.64 4.18 2.84
CA GLY A 65 -2.30 5.42 2.16
C GLY A 65 -1.56 6.40 3.07
N ARG A 66 -1.30 7.60 2.57
CA ARG A 66 -0.78 8.70 3.40
C ARG A 66 -1.95 9.32 4.16
N PRO A 67 -1.89 9.43 5.50
CA PRO A 67 -2.88 10.18 6.26
C PRO A 67 -3.03 11.60 5.72
N ARG A 68 -4.25 12.15 5.78
CA ARG A 68 -4.46 13.56 5.41
C ARG A 68 -3.74 14.45 6.42
N GLY A 69 -2.88 15.33 5.89
CA GLY A 69 -2.22 16.37 6.69
C GLY A 69 -3.04 17.64 6.86
N THR A 70 -4.15 17.77 6.12
CA THR A 70 -5.05 18.93 6.15
C THR A 70 -6.50 18.50 6.34
N THR A 71 -7.28 19.36 7.01
CA THR A 71 -8.72 19.21 7.15
C THR A 71 -9.46 19.69 5.89
N LYS A 72 -10.71 19.26 5.71
CA LYS A 72 -11.57 19.77 4.61
C LYS A 72 -11.73 21.29 4.65
N ARG A 73 -11.64 21.92 5.83
CA ARG A 73 -11.76 23.37 6.01
C ARG A 73 -10.51 24.08 5.52
N GLU A 74 -9.33 23.57 5.91
CA GLU A 74 -8.04 24.05 5.44
C GLU A 74 -7.93 23.91 3.93
N ASP A 75 -8.30 22.76 3.35
CA ASP A 75 -8.30 22.55 1.90
C ASP A 75 -9.16 23.60 1.16
N ARG A 76 -10.33 23.95 1.71
CA ARG A 76 -11.17 25.02 1.13
C ARG A 76 -10.51 26.38 1.27
N HIS A 77 -9.84 26.66 2.38
CA HIS A 77 -9.12 27.91 2.58
C HIS A 77 -7.93 28.04 1.64
N VAL A 78 -7.11 26.99 1.49
CA VAL A 78 -6.02 26.90 0.50
C VAL A 78 -6.56 27.23 -0.90
N ARG A 79 -7.66 26.58 -1.32
CA ARG A 79 -8.25 26.82 -2.65
C ARG A 79 -8.67 28.28 -2.84
N ARG A 80 -9.29 28.91 -1.83
CA ARG A 80 -9.67 30.33 -1.90
C ARG A 80 -8.44 31.23 -1.98
N MET A 81 -7.42 30.98 -1.19
CA MET A 81 -6.17 31.75 -1.18
C MET A 81 -5.44 31.66 -2.52
N VAL A 82 -5.36 30.47 -3.12
CA VAL A 82 -4.74 30.28 -4.45
C VAL A 82 -5.49 31.06 -5.53
N VAL A 83 -6.84 31.09 -5.47
CA VAL A 83 -7.64 31.82 -6.46
C VAL A 83 -7.51 33.34 -6.29
N ALA A 84 -7.50 33.83 -5.05
CA ALA A 84 -7.39 35.26 -4.73
C ALA A 84 -5.98 35.82 -4.96
N HIS A 85 -4.94 35.04 -4.66
CA HIS A 85 -3.54 35.45 -4.71
C HIS A 85 -2.73 34.50 -5.59
N ARG A 86 -2.94 34.60 -6.91
CA ARG A 86 -2.35 33.67 -7.89
C ARG A 86 -0.82 33.65 -7.93
N THR A 87 -0.16 34.70 -7.45
CA THR A 87 1.30 34.83 -7.39
C THR A 87 1.89 34.50 -6.02
N ALA A 88 1.04 34.23 -5.02
CA ALA A 88 1.52 33.85 -3.69
C ALA A 88 2.16 32.46 -3.73
N SER A 89 3.29 32.34 -3.03
CA SER A 89 4.00 31.10 -2.83
C SER A 89 3.24 30.14 -1.92
N ALA A 90 3.56 28.85 -2.04
CA ALA A 90 2.98 27.82 -1.16
C ALA A 90 3.31 28.05 0.32
N ALA A 91 4.44 28.71 0.64
CA ALA A 91 4.80 29.06 2.00
C ALA A 91 3.89 30.15 2.58
N GLU A 92 3.62 31.21 1.81
CA GLU A 92 2.71 32.30 2.19
C GLU A 92 1.28 31.77 2.38
N ILE A 93 0.81 30.91 1.47
CA ILE A 93 -0.52 30.29 1.59
C ILE A 93 -0.59 29.38 2.82
N ARG A 94 0.46 28.62 3.12
CA ARG A 94 0.50 27.74 4.30
C ARG A 94 0.39 28.52 5.61
N VAL A 95 1.07 29.66 5.73
CA VAL A 95 0.98 30.54 6.92
C VAL A 95 -0.45 31.02 7.15
N ALA A 96 -1.21 31.30 6.08
CA ALA A 96 -2.60 31.74 6.20
C ALA A 96 -3.59 30.61 6.55
N VAL A 97 -3.24 29.35 6.27
CA VAL A 97 -4.15 28.19 6.36
C VAL A 97 -4.10 27.49 7.71
N THR A 98 -2.94 27.42 8.36
CA THR A 98 -2.76 26.69 9.61
C THR A 98 -2.88 27.66 10.81
N PRO A 99 -3.86 27.52 11.72
CA PRO A 99 -3.78 28.21 13.00
C PRO A 99 -2.69 27.55 13.88
N GLN A 100 -2.00 28.37 14.69
CA GLN A 100 -1.12 27.92 15.78
C GLN A 100 -1.88 27.07 16.80
#